data_AF-A0A376C1M3-F1
#
_entry.id   AF-A0A376C1M3-F1
#
_cell.length_a   1.000
_cell.length_b   1.000
_cell.length_c   1.000
_cell.angle_alpha   90.00
_cell.angle_beta   90.00
_cell.angle_gamma   90.00
#
_symmetry.space_group_name_H-M   'P 1'
#
loop_
_entity.id
_entity.type
_entity.pdbx_description
1 polymer ?
#
loop_
_entity_poly.entity_id
_entity_poly.type
_entity_poly.pdbx_seq_one_letter_code
_entity_poly.pdbx_strand_id
1 'polypeptide(L)'
;MDKPDNKTNFSGYNFQNSRTYVMSFTGNYDCLEAGDIFIETRLNNPNEMAIFYEQDKDGWLNPQKCPNFSTFIPLFPHQKVFLTKQ
;
A
#
# COMPACT_ATOMS: atom_id res chain seq x y z
N MET A 1 19.69 5.81 -3.73
CA MET A 1 18.31 5.45 -4.09
C MET A 1 18.15 5.87 -5.55
N ASP A 2 18.56 5.02 -6.50
CA ASP A 2 18.60 5.39 -7.94
C ASP A 2 18.33 4.14 -8.80
N LYS A 3 17.15 3.54 -8.62
CA LYS A 3 16.63 2.59 -9.61
C LYS A 3 15.40 3.21 -10.27
N PRO A 4 15.28 3.12 -11.60
CA PRO A 4 14.08 3.59 -12.29
C PRO A 4 12.86 2.81 -11.75
N ASP A 5 11.77 3.52 -11.49
CA ASP A 5 10.50 3.02 -10.94
C ASP A 5 9.73 2.11 -11.94
N ASN A 6 10.38 1.70 -13.03
CA ASN A 6 9.80 0.92 -14.12
C ASN A 6 9.53 -0.56 -13.76
N LYS A 7 9.82 -0.95 -12.52
CA LYS A 7 9.48 -2.27 -11.95
C LYS A 7 8.24 -2.23 -11.06
N THR A 8 7.72 -1.05 -10.76
CA THR A 8 6.55 -0.90 -9.92
C THR A 8 5.31 -0.89 -10.81
N ASN A 9 4.46 -1.89 -10.64
CA ASN A 9 3.18 -1.96 -11.33
C ASN A 9 2.08 -1.45 -10.40
N PHE A 10 1.33 -0.46 -10.86
CA PHE A 10 0.14 0.03 -10.19
C PHE A 10 -1.10 -0.46 -10.93
N SER A 11 -2.02 -1.07 -10.21
CA SER A 11 -3.37 -1.35 -10.70
C SER A 11 -4.36 -0.95 -9.62
N GLY A 12 -5.54 -0.50 -10.01
CA GLY A 12 -6.53 -0.03 -9.06
C GLY A 12 -7.93 -0.34 -9.52
N TYR A 13 -8.81 -0.58 -8.55
CA TYR A 13 -10.23 -0.72 -8.78
C TYR A 13 -10.90 0.64 -8.61
N ASN A 14 -11.86 0.98 -9.46
CA ASN A 14 -12.75 2.12 -9.23
C ASN A 14 -13.36 2.04 -7.82
N PHE A 15 -13.81 3.17 -7.26
CA PHE A 15 -14.43 3.24 -5.92
C PHE A 15 -15.43 2.10 -5.69
N GLN A 16 -15.00 1.08 -4.96
CA GLN A 16 -15.82 -0.05 -4.56
C GLN A 16 -16.81 0.45 -3.51
N ASN A 17 -18.09 0.11 -3.68
CA ASN A 17 -19.17 0.57 -2.80
C ASN A 17 -19.19 2.11 -2.61
N SER A 18 -18.80 2.87 -3.66
CA SER A 18 -18.80 4.34 -3.75
C SER A 18 -17.91 5.13 -2.78
N ARG A 19 -17.12 4.46 -1.92
CA ARG A 19 -16.37 5.14 -0.85
C ARG A 19 -14.95 4.67 -0.64
N THR A 20 -14.59 3.49 -1.14
CA THR A 20 -13.25 2.92 -1.01
C THR A 20 -12.60 2.78 -2.37
N TYR A 21 -11.50 3.48 -2.59
CA TYR A 21 -10.60 3.27 -3.72
C TYR A 21 -9.46 2.37 -3.28
N VAL A 22 -9.16 1.34 -4.07
CA VAL A 22 -8.12 0.35 -3.76
C VAL A 22 -7.06 0.44 -4.84
N MET A 23 -5.81 0.62 -4.42
CA MET A 23 -4.63 0.57 -5.29
C MET A 23 -3.75 -0.59 -4.84
N SER A 24 -3.51 -1.53 -5.73
CA SER A 24 -2.54 -2.59 -5.55
C SER A 24 -1.18 -2.11 -6.05
N PHE A 25 -0.13 -2.40 -5.28
CA PHE A 25 1.24 -2.23 -5.73
C PHE A 25 2.03 -3.53 -5.59
N THR A 26 2.95 -3.73 -6.52
CA THR A 26 3.94 -4.82 -6.45
C THR A 26 5.27 -4.27 -6.90
N GLY A 27 6.22 -4.19 -5.97
CA GLY A 27 7.62 -3.85 -6.25
C GLY A 27 8.47 -5.11 -6.39
N ASN A 28 8.63 -5.86 -5.29
CA ASN A 28 9.37 -7.12 -5.26
C ASN A 28 8.61 -8.19 -4.46
N TYR A 29 7.87 -9.02 -5.17
CA TYR A 29 7.02 -10.05 -4.57
C TYR A 29 7.82 -11.11 -3.78
N ASP A 30 9.05 -11.45 -4.21
CA ASP A 30 9.96 -12.36 -3.48
C ASP A 30 10.35 -11.81 -2.09
N CYS A 31 10.18 -10.50 -1.87
CA CYS A 31 10.51 -9.80 -0.63
C CYS A 31 9.27 -9.27 0.10
N LEU A 32 8.06 -9.75 -0.22
CA LEU A 32 6.82 -9.21 0.37
C LEU A 32 6.69 -7.68 0.21
N GLU A 33 7.32 -7.09 -0.82
CA GLU A 33 7.17 -5.68 -1.17
C GLU A 33 5.96 -5.55 -2.11
N ALA A 34 4.80 -5.93 -1.60
CA ALA A 34 3.52 -5.89 -2.29
C ALA A 34 2.38 -5.71 -1.28
N GLY A 35 1.26 -5.17 -1.74
CA GLY A 35 0.07 -4.98 -0.94
C GLY A 35 -0.89 -3.96 -1.52
N ASP A 36 -1.90 -3.64 -0.72
CA ASP A 36 -2.99 -2.77 -1.11
C ASP A 36 -3.02 -1.49 -0.27
N ILE A 37 -3.25 -0.37 -0.94
CA ILE A 37 -3.55 0.92 -0.34
C ILE A 37 -5.04 1.17 -0.48
N PHE A 38 -5.70 1.35 0.67
CA PHE A 38 -7.10 1.69 0.78
C PHE A 38 -7.25 3.18 1.05
N ILE A 39 -7.96 3.87 0.16
CA ILE A 39 -8.38 5.25 0.33
C ILE A 39 -9.89 5.27 0.55
N GLU A 40 -10.30 5.59 1.77
CA GLU A 40 -11.71 5.58 2.19
C GLU A 40 -12.21 6.99 2.47
N THR A 41 -13.36 7.36 1.90
CA THR A 41 -14.11 8.55 2.33
C THR A 41 -14.96 8.21 3.55
N ARG A 42 -14.92 9.04 4.61
CA ARG A 42 -15.66 8.72 5.84
C ARG A 42 -17.16 9.02 5.70
N LEU A 43 -18.00 8.10 6.19
CA LEU A 43 -19.46 8.26 6.16
C LEU A 43 -19.93 9.46 6.98
N ASN A 44 -19.35 9.62 8.17
CA ASN A 44 -19.79 10.61 9.15
C ASN A 44 -19.07 11.96 9.00
N ASN A 45 -18.02 12.05 8.18
CA ASN A 45 -17.31 13.29 7.92
C ASN A 45 -16.84 13.34 6.44
N PRO A 46 -17.58 14.01 5.55
CA PRO A 46 -17.23 14.07 4.13
C PRO A 46 -15.97 14.90 3.83
N ASN A 47 -15.45 15.65 4.82
CA ASN A 47 -14.19 16.38 4.70
C ASN A 47 -12.98 15.56 5.16
N GLU A 48 -13.18 14.32 5.59
CA GLU A 48 -12.12 13.40 6.00
C GLU A 48 -11.99 12.21 5.06
N MET A 49 -10.75 11.85 4.79
CA MET A 49 -10.38 10.60 4.15
C MET A 49 -9.48 9.79 5.08
N ALA A 50 -9.54 8.48 4.97
CA ALA A 50 -8.63 7.57 5.63
C ALA A 50 -7.75 6.87 4.59
N ILE A 51 -6.45 6.81 4.85
CA ILE A 51 -5.50 6.01 4.09
C ILE A 51 -4.99 4.89 4.98
N PHE A 52 -5.02 3.67 4.48
CA PHE A 52 -4.47 2.50 5.17
C PHE A 52 -3.72 1.64 4.16
N TYR A 53 -2.58 1.10 4.59
CA TYR A 53 -1.78 0.17 3.81
C TYR A 53 -1.83 -1.21 4.46
N GLU A 54 -2.20 -2.21 3.67
CA GLU A 54 -2.14 -3.62 4.05
C GLU A 54 -1.08 -4.33 3.20
N GLN A 55 -0.04 -4.83 3.85
CA GLN A 55 0.99 -5.63 3.20
C GLN A 55 0.45 -7.03 2.90
N ASP A 56 0.78 -7.55 1.70
CA ASP A 56 0.51 -8.93 1.32
C ASP A 56 1.19 -9.89 2.29
N LYS A 57 0.46 -10.92 2.73
CA LYS A 57 0.95 -11.95 3.67
C LYS A 57 1.11 -13.32 3.01
N ASP A 58 0.69 -13.45 1.76
CA ASP A 58 0.64 -14.69 1.00
C ASP A 58 1.88 -14.93 0.13
N GLY A 59 2.74 -13.91 -0.03
CA GLY A 59 3.98 -14.03 -0.77
C GLY A 59 5.02 -14.94 -0.10
N TRP A 60 5.96 -15.44 -0.89
CA TRP A 60 7.08 -16.23 -0.40
C TRP A 60 8.28 -15.33 -0.11
N LEU A 61 8.57 -15.08 1.17
CA LEU A 61 9.82 -14.44 1.56
C LEU A 61 11.00 -15.37 1.23
N ASN A 62 11.86 -14.94 0.32
CA ASN A 62 13.15 -15.60 0.05
C ASN A 62 14.30 -14.82 0.71
N PRO A 63 14.81 -15.24 1.88
CA PRO A 63 15.83 -14.49 2.62
C PRO A 63 17.14 -14.29 1.82
N GLN A 64 17.46 -15.18 0.87
CA GLN A 64 18.66 -15.04 0.04
C GLN A 64 18.53 -13.90 -0.99
N LYS A 65 17.32 -13.63 -1.47
CA LYS A 65 17.03 -12.51 -2.37
C LYS A 65 16.73 -11.21 -1.61
N CYS A 66 16.36 -11.32 -0.34
CA CYS A 66 15.86 -10.23 0.49
C CYS A 66 16.68 -10.08 1.79
N PRO A 67 18.00 -9.85 1.72
CA PRO A 67 18.90 -9.89 2.87
C PRO A 67 18.59 -8.83 3.94
N ASN A 68 17.93 -7.72 3.56
CA ASN A 68 17.60 -6.61 4.46
C ASN A 68 16.13 -6.58 4.89
N PHE A 69 15.36 -7.63 4.60
CA PHE A 69 13.91 -7.64 4.86
C PHE A 69 13.57 -7.45 6.34
N SER A 70 14.35 -8.01 7.26
CA SER A 70 14.15 -7.85 8.71
C SER A 70 14.32 -6.41 9.21
N THR A 71 15.03 -5.57 8.45
CA THR A 71 15.24 -4.15 8.74
C THR A 71 14.42 -3.23 7.83
N PHE A 72 13.66 -3.80 6.90
CA PHE A 72 12.82 -3.03 5.98
C PHE A 72 11.64 -2.45 6.75
N ILE A 73 11.52 -1.12 6.70
CA ILE A 73 10.38 -0.38 7.25
C ILE A 73 9.69 0.26 6.05
N PRO A 74 8.46 -0.16 5.70
CA PRO A 74 7.75 0.48 4.60
C PRO A 74 7.44 1.93 4.95
N LEU A 75 7.51 2.79 3.94
CA LEU A 75 7.20 4.22 4.03
C LEU A 75 5.72 4.46 4.36
N PHE A 76 4.84 3.57 3.87
CA PHE A 76 3.41 3.69 4.14
C PHE A 76 3.11 3.29 5.59
N PRO A 77 2.28 4.07 6.28
CA PRO A 77 1.91 3.81 7.66
C PRO A 77 1.11 2.51 7.76
N HIS A 78 1.51 1.65 8.69
CA HIS A 78 0.76 0.44 9.07
C HIS A 78 -0.51 0.77 9.87
N GLN A 79 -0.70 2.05 10.22
CA GLN A 79 -1.85 2.57 10.92
C GLN A 79 -2.67 3.44 9.98
N LYS A 80 -3.97 3.45 10.18
CA LYS A 80 -4.88 4.28 9.39
C LYS A 80 -4.58 5.76 9.63
N VAL A 81 -4.20 6.48 8.58
CA VAL A 81 -3.95 7.92 8.59
C VAL A 81 -5.19 8.66 8.14
N PHE A 82 -5.57 9.70 8.87
CA PHE A 82 -6.70 10.56 8.52
C PHE A 82 -6.20 11.85 7.88
N LEU A 83 -6.75 12.17 6.71
CA LEU A 83 -6.50 13.40 5.98
C LEU A 83 -7.75 14.25 6.01
N THR A 84 -7.58 15.55 6.26
CA THR A 84 -8.67 16.52 6.19
C THR A 84 -8.49 17.39 4.95
N LYS A 85 -9.59 17.67 4.25
CA LYS A 85 -9.59 18.60 3.12
C LYS A 85 -9.20 20.01 3.63
N GLN A 86 -8.15 20.61 3.04
CA GLN A 86 -7.74 21.99 3.29
C GLN A 86 -8.47 22.97 2.37
#